data_AF-A0A3G6N5T2-F1
#
_entry.id   AF-A0A3G6N5T2-F1
#
_cell.length_a   1.000
_cell.length_b   1.000
_cell.length_c   1.000
_cell.angle_alpha   90.00
_cell.angle_beta   90.00
_cell.angle_gamma   90.00
#
_symmetry.space_group_name_H-M   'P 1'
#
loop_
_entity.id
_entity.type
_entity.pdbx_description
1 polymer ?
#
loop_
_entity_poly.entity_id
_entity_poly.type
_entity_poly.pdbx_seq_one_letter_code
_entity_poly.pdbx_strand_id
1 'polypeptide(L)'
;MKNTIVYVLICFVPFLLNAQKVKIEGYVEQPKNGWQISCIILNDTINKLDKLGIKDVSIRNKLIDNKDVFTCSDDTNYFSINARPSDTLFFKNNVRLYHVEKHAVSDLIKKKNLVIKFRTKPCITTKECDQKLPSKTYIFVGSKINVSYADTSDYCYMLMDSKYNANYKIEQEFGDHFPDSTIAFTAYDHNSMSQYLFKNYENVLIFVGEYCDDLIHMKYQFFPVYKTQNGRWATPVEAYKVKYDKAKEDLYENIVFDKSVSFDLPNEQSDEQMAQFIKNRFPEKYYSIKDGKAYPIMGRYAEDLVKYWMETYWSKVK
;
A
#
# COMPACT_ATOMS: atom_id res chain seq x y z
N MET A 1 32.59 -42.10 71.21
CA MET A 1 32.60 -43.17 70.17
C MET A 1 31.47 -42.92 69.19
N LYS A 2 31.82 -42.90 67.89
CA LYS A 2 30.97 -42.95 66.69
C LYS A 2 30.13 -41.70 66.35
N ASN A 3 30.75 -40.80 65.60
CA ASN A 3 30.05 -39.94 64.63
C ASN A 3 29.67 -40.78 63.41
N THR A 4 28.38 -40.89 63.13
CA THR A 4 27.85 -41.44 61.88
C THR A 4 27.71 -40.28 60.89
N ILE A 5 28.62 -40.17 59.94
CA ILE A 5 28.46 -39.30 58.77
C ILE A 5 27.54 -40.01 57.78
N VAL A 6 26.34 -39.47 57.57
CA VAL A 6 25.42 -39.89 56.52
C VAL A 6 25.76 -39.11 55.24
N TYR A 7 26.12 -39.83 54.19
CA TYR A 7 26.25 -39.27 52.84
C TYR A 7 24.87 -38.84 52.32
N VAL A 8 24.64 -37.53 52.21
CA VAL A 8 23.53 -37.01 51.42
C VAL A 8 24.03 -36.86 49.98
N LEU A 9 23.77 -37.88 49.17
CA LEU A 9 23.92 -37.81 47.72
C LEU A 9 22.74 -36.97 47.18
N ILE A 10 22.94 -35.67 47.01
CA ILE A 10 21.89 -34.79 46.49
C ILE A 10 21.74 -35.05 44.98
N CYS A 11 20.62 -35.67 44.60
CA CYS A 11 20.14 -35.78 43.22
C CYS A 11 19.78 -34.39 42.65
N PHE A 12 20.77 -33.63 42.19
CA PHE A 12 20.59 -32.34 41.49
C PHE A 12 20.67 -32.45 39.95
N VAL A 13 20.42 -33.63 39.37
CA VAL A 13 20.64 -33.88 37.94
C VAL A 13 19.49 -33.46 37.00
N PRO A 14 18.19 -33.44 37.36
CA PRO A 14 17.15 -33.16 36.36
C PRO A 14 17.00 -31.67 35.99
N PHE A 15 17.53 -30.74 36.78
CA PHE A 15 17.42 -29.30 36.49
C PHE A 15 18.49 -28.79 35.50
N LEU A 16 19.67 -29.43 35.45
CA LEU A 16 20.76 -29.01 34.56
C LEU A 16 20.49 -29.35 33.09
N LEU A 17 19.71 -30.41 32.81
CA LEU A 17 19.35 -30.82 31.44
C LEU A 17 18.40 -29.83 30.74
N ASN A 18 17.65 -29.01 31.49
CA ASN A 18 16.74 -28.01 30.91
C ASN A 18 17.45 -26.71 30.47
N ALA A 19 18.67 -26.48 30.93
CA ALA A 19 19.44 -25.27 30.62
C ALA A 19 20.35 -25.44 29.39
N GLN A 20 20.69 -26.67 29.01
CA GLN A 20 21.58 -26.94 27.88
C GLN A 20 20.86 -26.70 26.55
N LYS A 21 21.48 -25.90 25.68
CA LYS A 21 21.02 -25.77 24.29
C LYS A 21 21.32 -27.06 23.54
N VAL A 22 20.37 -27.48 22.71
CA VAL A 22 20.50 -28.58 21.75
C VAL A 22 20.38 -28.03 20.34
N LYS A 23 21.08 -28.67 19.39
CA LYS A 23 20.94 -28.35 17.97
C LYS A 23 19.66 -28.98 17.44
N ILE A 24 18.77 -28.16 16.89
CA ILE A 24 17.57 -28.59 16.19
C ILE A 24 17.78 -28.35 14.70
N GLU A 25 17.65 -29.41 13.93
CA GLU A 25 17.87 -29.38 12.49
C GLU A 25 16.84 -30.26 11.76
N GLY A 26 16.60 -29.93 10.51
CA GLY A 26 15.61 -30.62 9.70
C GLY A 26 15.30 -29.84 8.41
N TYR A 27 14.20 -30.21 7.78
CA TYR A 27 13.76 -29.62 6.52
C TYR A 27 12.44 -28.88 6.68
N VAL A 28 12.27 -27.82 5.90
CA VAL A 28 10.98 -27.17 5.72
C VAL A 28 10.43 -27.58 4.35
N GLU A 29 9.24 -28.16 4.30
CA GLU A 29 8.57 -28.39 3.02
C GLU A 29 8.20 -27.02 2.43
N GLN A 30 8.86 -26.63 1.35
CA GLN A 30 8.59 -25.32 0.76
C GLN A 30 7.19 -25.28 0.19
N PRO A 31 6.47 -24.20 0.46
CA PRO A 31 5.16 -24.02 -0.12
C PRO A 31 5.26 -23.85 -1.65
N LYS A 32 4.26 -24.37 -2.38
CA LYS A 32 4.17 -24.21 -3.84
C LYS A 32 4.12 -22.75 -4.29
N ASN A 33 3.52 -21.88 -3.44
CA ASN A 33 3.41 -20.44 -3.64
C ASN A 33 3.98 -19.75 -2.40
N GLY A 34 4.81 -18.71 -2.51
CA GLY A 34 5.38 -18.03 -1.35
C GLY A 34 6.86 -17.71 -1.51
N TRP A 35 7.54 -17.51 -0.38
CA TRP A 35 8.99 -17.29 -0.39
C TRP A 35 9.70 -18.64 -0.42
N GLN A 36 10.79 -18.74 -1.19
CA GLN A 36 11.63 -19.94 -1.20
C GLN A 36 12.49 -20.10 0.06
N ILE A 37 12.37 -19.17 1.00
CA ILE A 37 13.11 -19.15 2.26
C ILE A 37 12.08 -19.05 3.40
N SER A 38 12.22 -19.92 4.39
CA SER A 38 11.41 -19.89 5.60
C SER A 38 12.27 -19.44 6.78
N CYS A 39 11.77 -18.46 7.54
CA CYS A 39 12.46 -17.92 8.70
C CYS A 39 12.05 -18.68 9.97
N ILE A 40 13.00 -18.93 10.86
CA ILE A 40 12.82 -19.61 12.14
C ILE A 40 13.24 -18.67 13.25
N ILE A 41 12.33 -18.43 14.19
CA ILE A 41 12.51 -17.45 15.27
C ILE A 41 12.34 -18.15 16.61
N LEU A 42 13.33 -18.00 17.49
CA LEU A 42 13.26 -18.49 18.87
C LEU A 42 12.31 -17.62 19.70
N ASN A 43 11.38 -18.25 20.42
CA ASN A 43 10.49 -17.66 21.42
C ASN A 43 9.70 -16.42 20.97
N ASP A 44 9.46 -16.29 19.66
CA ASP A 44 8.80 -15.14 19.04
C ASP A 44 9.50 -13.80 19.32
N THR A 45 10.82 -13.84 19.59
CA THR A 45 11.57 -12.70 20.15
C THR A 45 11.48 -11.45 19.28
N ILE A 46 11.55 -11.59 17.95
CA ILE A 46 11.47 -10.46 17.01
C ILE A 46 10.07 -9.83 17.01
N ASN A 47 8.99 -10.61 16.97
CA ASN A 47 7.63 -10.04 16.94
C ASN A 47 7.23 -9.40 18.25
N LYS A 48 7.80 -9.87 19.37
CA LYS A 48 7.57 -9.26 20.68
C LYS A 48 8.09 -7.82 20.72
N LEU A 49 9.17 -7.49 19.98
CA LEU A 49 9.62 -6.10 19.85
C LEU A 49 8.56 -5.22 19.20
N ASP A 50 7.97 -5.69 18.10
CA ASP A 50 6.92 -4.96 17.38
C ASP A 50 5.70 -4.72 18.29
N LYS A 51 5.31 -5.71 19.10
CA LYS A 51 4.22 -5.60 20.09
C LYS A 51 4.54 -4.63 21.22
N LEU A 52 5.81 -4.46 21.57
CA LEU A 52 6.26 -3.51 22.60
C LEU A 52 6.45 -2.10 22.04
N GLY A 53 6.16 -1.87 20.76
CA GLY A 53 6.32 -0.56 20.12
C GLY A 53 7.77 -0.14 19.89
N ILE A 54 8.73 -1.07 20.02
CA ILE A 54 10.15 -0.79 19.80
C ILE A 54 10.41 -0.74 18.30
N LYS A 55 10.50 0.48 17.76
CA LYS A 55 10.73 0.75 16.32
C LYS A 55 12.20 0.92 15.94
N ASP A 56 13.12 0.72 16.89
CA ASP A 56 14.56 0.85 16.63
C ASP A 56 15.05 -0.29 15.72
N VAL A 57 15.34 0.08 14.48
CA VAL A 57 15.82 -0.84 13.43
C VAL A 57 17.17 -1.48 13.82
N SER A 58 18.01 -0.79 14.59
CA SER A 58 19.32 -1.31 14.99
C SER A 58 19.19 -2.49 15.95
N ILE A 59 18.21 -2.46 16.87
CA ILE A 59 17.92 -3.55 17.80
C ILE A 59 17.39 -4.76 17.02
N ARG A 60 16.49 -4.52 16.07
CA ARG A 60 15.93 -5.58 15.22
C ARG A 60 17.02 -6.27 14.40
N ASN A 61 17.92 -5.51 13.77
CA ASN A 61 19.02 -6.05 12.97
C ASN A 61 19.95 -6.93 13.82
N LYS A 62 20.32 -6.48 15.02
CA LYS A 62 21.14 -7.27 15.96
C LYS A 62 20.51 -8.63 16.29
N LEU A 63 19.19 -8.72 16.39
CA LEU A 63 18.50 -9.99 16.64
C LEU A 63 18.41 -10.88 15.40
N ILE A 64 18.24 -10.29 14.21
CA ILE A 64 18.25 -11.03 12.94
C ILE A 64 19.64 -11.61 12.65
N ASP A 65 20.70 -10.87 13.00
CA ASP A 65 22.08 -11.33 12.83
C ASP A 65 22.48 -12.40 13.87
N ASN A 66 21.72 -12.52 14.96
CA ASN A 66 21.98 -13.49 16.01
C ASN A 66 21.42 -14.89 15.65
N LYS A 67 22.32 -15.80 15.27
CA LYS A 67 22.01 -17.20 14.90
C LYS A 67 21.40 -18.05 16.02
N ASP A 68 21.51 -17.62 17.28
CA ASP A 68 20.83 -18.27 18.40
C ASP A 68 19.36 -17.85 18.55
N VAL A 69 18.93 -16.78 17.85
CA VAL A 69 17.57 -16.23 17.94
C VAL A 69 16.85 -16.33 16.60
N PHE A 70 17.58 -16.20 15.50
CA PHE A 70 17.04 -16.15 14.15
C PHE A 70 17.89 -16.98 13.18
N THR A 71 17.23 -17.79 12.36
CA THR A 71 17.85 -18.43 11.21
C THR A 71 16.82 -18.55 10.07
N CYS A 72 17.29 -18.94 8.90
CA CYS A 72 16.45 -19.25 7.75
C CYS A 72 16.79 -20.64 7.22
N SER A 73 15.85 -21.25 6.51
CA SER A 73 16.16 -22.39 5.65
C SER A 73 17.12 -21.96 4.53
N ASP A 74 18.04 -22.84 4.15
CA ASP A 74 18.87 -22.66 2.96
C ASP A 74 18.10 -23.01 1.67
N ASP A 75 18.81 -22.99 0.54
CA ASP A 75 18.31 -23.33 -0.80
C ASP A 75 17.97 -24.83 -0.97
N THR A 76 18.45 -25.68 -0.06
CA THR A 76 18.05 -27.10 0.06
C THR A 76 16.87 -27.31 1.02
N ASN A 77 16.32 -26.21 1.55
CA ASN A 77 15.26 -26.15 2.54
C ASN A 77 15.64 -26.67 3.92
N TYR A 78 16.93 -26.86 4.15
CA TYR A 78 17.46 -27.32 5.41
C TYR A 78 17.62 -26.15 6.37
N PHE A 79 17.39 -26.37 7.67
CA PHE A 79 17.62 -25.38 8.71
C PHE A 79 18.36 -26.00 9.89
N SER A 80 19.05 -25.15 10.65
CA SER A 80 19.72 -25.52 11.90
C SER A 80 19.70 -24.35 12.88
N ILE A 81 19.27 -24.59 14.12
CA ILE A 81 19.25 -23.60 15.21
C ILE A 81 19.54 -24.26 16.56
N ASN A 82 20.28 -23.58 17.43
CA ASN A 82 20.51 -24.03 18.80
C ASN A 82 19.44 -23.45 19.74
N ALA A 83 18.73 -24.31 20.48
CA ALA A 83 17.66 -23.92 21.37
C ALA A 83 17.60 -24.81 22.62
N ARG A 84 17.05 -24.33 23.74
CA ARG A 84 16.83 -25.16 24.93
C ARG A 84 15.55 -25.98 24.78
N PRO A 85 15.43 -27.16 25.43
CA PRO A 85 14.19 -27.94 25.45
C PRO A 85 12.94 -27.14 25.89
N SER A 86 13.12 -26.14 26.74
CA SER A 86 12.05 -25.24 27.21
C SER A 86 11.62 -24.18 26.21
N ASP A 87 12.40 -23.94 25.15
CA ASP A 87 12.12 -22.91 24.17
C ASP A 87 11.04 -23.37 23.15
N THR A 88 10.55 -22.41 22.36
CA THR A 88 9.62 -22.63 21.26
C THR A 88 10.19 -22.06 19.97
N LEU A 89 10.11 -22.80 18.87
CA LEU A 89 10.45 -22.32 17.54
C LEU A 89 9.20 -21.90 16.78
N PHE A 90 9.29 -20.73 16.12
CA PHE A 90 8.27 -20.17 15.26
C PHE A 90 8.78 -20.18 13.83
N PHE A 91 8.12 -20.95 12.97
CA PHE A 91 8.43 -21.05 11.55
C PHE A 91 7.52 -20.10 10.78
N LYS A 92 8.11 -19.32 9.89
CA LYS A 92 7.41 -18.34 9.08
C LYS A 92 7.80 -18.49 7.62
N ASN A 93 6.77 -18.55 6.78
CA ASN A 93 6.84 -18.24 5.37
C ASN A 93 5.74 -17.19 5.09
N ASN A 94 5.60 -16.70 3.85
CA ASN A 94 4.63 -15.70 3.42
C ASN A 94 3.35 -15.70 4.29
N VAL A 95 3.29 -14.78 5.25
CA VAL A 95 2.32 -14.85 6.37
C VAL A 95 0.89 -14.55 5.92
N ARG A 96 0.69 -14.10 4.68
CA ARG A 96 -0.62 -13.97 4.04
C ARG A 96 -1.17 -15.32 3.62
N LEU A 97 -0.29 -16.20 3.13
CA LEU A 97 -0.65 -17.52 2.61
C LEU A 97 -0.61 -18.63 3.67
N TYR A 98 0.21 -18.47 4.71
CA TYR A 98 0.49 -19.54 5.67
C TYR A 98 0.30 -19.10 7.12
N HIS A 99 -0.13 -20.05 7.94
CA HIS A 99 -0.05 -19.91 9.39
C HIS A 99 1.40 -19.95 9.86
N VAL A 100 1.70 -19.20 10.91
CA VAL A 100 2.99 -19.35 11.61
C VAL A 100 2.93 -20.68 12.35
N GLU A 101 3.83 -21.60 12.02
CA GLU A 101 3.88 -22.89 12.71
C GLU A 101 4.71 -22.77 13.98
N LYS A 102 4.14 -23.23 15.09
CA LYS A 102 4.70 -23.10 16.43
C LYS A 102 4.97 -24.49 16.99
N HIS A 103 6.22 -24.74 17.37
CA HIS A 103 6.62 -26.03 17.91
C HIS A 103 7.48 -25.87 19.17
N ALA A 104 7.12 -26.62 20.23
CA ALA A 104 7.97 -26.74 21.40
C ALA A 104 9.24 -27.52 21.03
N VAL A 105 10.41 -27.04 21.46
CA VAL A 105 11.68 -27.68 21.16
C VAL A 105 11.72 -29.10 21.74
N SER A 106 11.16 -29.29 22.94
CA SER A 106 11.00 -30.60 23.59
C SER A 106 10.30 -31.65 22.72
N ASP A 107 9.40 -31.25 21.82
CA ASP A 107 8.71 -32.17 20.91
C ASP A 107 9.49 -32.40 19.61
N LEU A 108 10.24 -31.39 19.16
CA LEU A 108 11.09 -31.50 17.97
C LEU A 108 12.26 -32.47 18.20
N ILE A 109 12.89 -32.44 19.38
CA ILE A 109 14.02 -33.32 19.74
C ILE A 109 13.64 -34.81 19.62
N LYS A 110 12.38 -35.15 19.83
CA LYS A 110 11.90 -36.54 19.79
C LYS A 110 11.77 -37.09 18.36
N LYS A 111 11.87 -36.23 17.33
CA LYS A 111 11.67 -36.62 15.93
C LYS A 111 12.99 -37.02 15.29
N LYS A 112 13.05 -38.23 14.72
CA LYS A 112 14.21 -38.71 13.95
C LYS A 112 14.36 -37.99 12.60
N ASN A 113 13.23 -37.75 11.93
CA ASN A 113 13.17 -37.03 10.65
C ASN A 113 12.27 -35.81 10.82
N LEU A 114 12.87 -34.65 11.04
CA LEU A 114 12.13 -33.41 11.24
C LEU A 114 11.81 -32.76 9.89
N VAL A 115 10.53 -32.76 9.52
CA VAL A 115 10.00 -32.00 8.39
C VAL A 115 8.88 -31.10 8.89
N ILE A 116 9.01 -29.79 8.65
CA ILE A 116 7.99 -28.80 8.99
C ILE A 116 7.15 -28.52 7.75
N LYS A 117 5.82 -28.58 7.91
CA LYS A 117 4.85 -28.28 6.86
C LYS A 117 3.98 -27.11 7.30
N PHE A 118 3.79 -26.13 6.42
CA PHE A 118 2.92 -25.00 6.70
C PHE A 118 1.46 -25.34 6.39
N ARG A 119 0.55 -24.95 7.29
CA ARG A 119 -0.87 -24.92 6.99
C ARG A 119 -1.21 -23.64 6.21
N THR A 120 -1.95 -23.81 5.12
CA THR A 120 -2.46 -22.71 4.31
C THR A 120 -3.54 -21.92 5.05
N LYS A 121 -3.58 -20.62 4.81
CA LYS A 121 -4.71 -19.76 5.18
C LYS A 121 -5.67 -19.64 4.00
N PRO A 122 -6.99 -19.54 4.25
CA PRO A 122 -7.90 -19.06 3.22
C PRO A 122 -7.51 -17.62 2.87
N CYS A 123 -7.47 -17.30 1.58
CA CYS A 123 -7.17 -15.97 1.10
C CYS A 123 -7.89 -15.71 -0.23
N ILE A 124 -8.08 -14.43 -0.56
CA ILE A 124 -8.71 -13.98 -1.80
C ILE A 124 -7.68 -14.07 -2.93
N THR A 125 -7.98 -14.87 -3.94
CA THR A 125 -7.17 -15.00 -5.15
C THR A 125 -7.49 -13.87 -6.14
N THR A 126 -6.57 -13.58 -7.04
CA THR A 126 -6.81 -12.64 -8.14
C THR A 126 -7.96 -13.17 -9.00
N LYS A 127 -8.93 -12.30 -9.31
CA LYS A 127 -9.94 -12.58 -10.33
C LYS A 127 -9.25 -12.53 -11.69
N GLU A 128 -9.31 -13.61 -12.45
CA GLU A 128 -8.78 -13.62 -13.81
C GLU A 128 -9.67 -12.73 -14.69
N CYS A 129 -9.03 -11.84 -15.46
CA CYS A 129 -9.68 -11.01 -16.45
C CYS A 129 -8.71 -10.83 -17.62
N ASP A 130 -9.09 -11.35 -18.78
CA ASP A 130 -8.30 -11.33 -20.01
C ASP A 130 -8.63 -10.10 -20.90
N GLN A 131 -9.61 -9.29 -20.49
CA GLN A 131 -9.96 -8.06 -21.16
C GLN A 131 -8.81 -7.05 -21.10
N LYS A 132 -8.24 -6.75 -22.27
CA LYS A 132 -7.24 -5.70 -22.44
C LYS A 132 -7.85 -4.30 -22.50
N LEU A 133 -9.07 -4.21 -23.01
CA LEU A 133 -9.85 -2.99 -23.16
C LEU A 133 -11.16 -3.14 -22.38
N PRO A 134 -11.65 -2.05 -21.77
CA PRO A 134 -12.93 -2.10 -21.08
C PRO A 134 -14.06 -2.24 -22.10
N SER A 135 -15.12 -2.91 -21.69
CA SER A 135 -16.34 -3.06 -22.49
C SER A 135 -17.12 -1.75 -22.61
N LYS A 136 -17.06 -0.92 -21.57
CA LYS A 136 -17.58 0.46 -21.52
C LYS A 136 -16.62 1.38 -20.79
N THR A 137 -16.61 2.65 -21.17
CA THR A 137 -15.80 3.69 -20.55
C THR A 137 -16.70 4.81 -20.07
N TYR A 138 -16.88 4.87 -18.75
CA TYR A 138 -17.61 5.92 -18.06
C TYR A 138 -16.66 7.09 -17.78
N ILE A 139 -16.93 8.22 -18.42
CA ILE A 139 -16.18 9.47 -18.22
C ILE A 139 -17.16 10.48 -17.67
N PHE A 140 -16.91 10.99 -16.46
CA PHE A 140 -17.86 11.88 -15.81
C PHE A 140 -17.16 12.84 -14.85
N VAL A 141 -17.79 14.00 -14.63
CA VAL A 141 -17.53 14.81 -13.45
C VAL A 141 -18.32 14.21 -12.29
N GLY A 142 -17.62 13.81 -11.25
CA GLY A 142 -18.20 13.23 -10.05
C GLY A 142 -17.93 14.07 -8.80
N SER A 143 -18.96 14.23 -7.96
CA SER A 143 -18.83 14.72 -6.59
C SER A 143 -18.64 13.56 -5.63
N LYS A 144 -17.63 13.64 -4.78
CA LYS A 144 -17.25 12.55 -3.88
C LYS A 144 -18.33 12.32 -2.84
N ILE A 145 -18.78 11.07 -2.72
CA ILE A 145 -19.61 10.64 -1.59
C ILE A 145 -18.72 10.01 -0.53
N ASN A 146 -17.89 9.04 -0.93
CA ASN A 146 -16.92 8.40 -0.04
C ASN A 146 -15.79 7.77 -0.85
N VAL A 147 -14.56 7.87 -0.32
CA VAL A 147 -13.43 7.08 -0.81
C VAL A 147 -12.70 6.51 0.39
N SER A 148 -12.67 5.19 0.49
CA SER A 148 -12.09 4.48 1.64
C SER A 148 -11.02 3.49 1.18
N TYR A 149 -10.00 3.30 2.02
CA TYR A 149 -9.02 2.25 1.81
C TYR A 149 -9.70 0.89 1.96
N ALA A 150 -9.43 -0.01 1.01
CA ALA A 150 -9.86 -1.40 1.13
C ALA A 150 -8.77 -2.20 1.82
N ASP A 151 -9.11 -2.89 2.92
CA ASP A 151 -8.18 -3.85 3.51
C ASP A 151 -7.92 -5.00 2.53
N THR A 152 -6.64 -5.25 2.28
CA THR A 152 -6.15 -6.28 1.38
C THR A 152 -5.36 -7.33 2.14
N SER A 153 -5.42 -7.35 3.47
CA SER A 153 -4.74 -8.31 4.35
C SER A 153 -5.07 -9.76 4.01
N ASP A 154 -6.31 -10.02 3.61
CA ASP A 154 -6.82 -11.35 3.24
C ASP A 154 -6.46 -11.80 1.81
N TYR A 155 -5.74 -10.99 1.03
CA TYR A 155 -5.37 -11.37 -0.34
C TYR A 155 -4.18 -12.34 -0.34
N CYS A 156 -4.19 -13.28 -1.28
CA CYS A 156 -3.13 -14.27 -1.45
C CYS A 156 -1.80 -13.65 -1.95
N TYR A 157 -1.82 -12.40 -2.37
CA TYR A 157 -0.70 -11.69 -2.96
C TYR A 157 -0.54 -10.30 -2.35
N MET A 158 0.65 -9.73 -2.52
CA MET A 158 0.91 -8.35 -2.11
C MET A 158 0.56 -7.42 -3.27
N LEU A 159 -0.35 -6.49 -3.02
CA LEU A 159 -0.59 -5.38 -3.92
C LEU A 159 0.51 -4.33 -3.74
N MET A 160 1.13 -3.90 -4.84
CA MET A 160 2.06 -2.77 -4.84
C MET A 160 1.30 -1.43 -4.75
N ASP A 161 0.07 -1.42 -5.25
CA ASP A 161 -0.83 -0.28 -5.18
C ASP A 161 -1.77 -0.39 -3.98
N SER A 162 -2.13 0.74 -3.40
CA SER A 162 -3.23 0.84 -2.44
C SER A 162 -4.57 0.68 -3.17
N LYS A 163 -5.43 -0.21 -2.67
CA LYS A 163 -6.80 -0.39 -3.17
C LYS A 163 -7.76 0.58 -2.46
N TYR A 164 -8.64 1.20 -3.23
CA TYR A 164 -9.70 2.08 -2.73
C TYR A 164 -11.07 1.63 -3.23
N ASN A 165 -12.06 1.69 -2.35
CA ASN A 165 -13.47 1.64 -2.71
C ASN A 165 -13.97 3.08 -2.82
N ALA A 166 -14.37 3.49 -4.03
CA ALA A 166 -14.80 4.83 -4.34
C ALA A 166 -16.29 4.85 -4.68
N ASN A 167 -17.00 5.87 -4.19
CA ASN A 167 -18.39 6.14 -4.51
C ASN A 167 -18.56 7.64 -4.79
N TYR A 168 -19.15 7.95 -5.93
CA TYR A 168 -19.30 9.31 -6.44
C TYR A 168 -20.73 9.52 -6.96
N LYS A 169 -21.25 10.73 -6.76
CA LYS A 169 -22.44 11.22 -7.46
C LYS A 169 -22.01 11.74 -8.82
N ILE A 170 -22.72 11.35 -9.88
CA ILE A 170 -22.48 11.81 -11.25
C ILE A 170 -23.13 13.19 -11.42
N GLU A 171 -22.32 14.20 -11.74
CA GLU A 171 -22.77 15.57 -11.98
C GLU A 171 -22.89 15.89 -13.48
N GLN A 172 -22.03 15.30 -14.31
CA GLN A 172 -22.05 15.46 -15.77
C GLN A 172 -21.32 14.29 -16.45
N GLU A 173 -21.94 13.69 -17.46
CA GLU A 173 -21.37 12.58 -18.23
C GLU A 173 -20.73 13.06 -19.55
N PHE A 174 -19.67 12.38 -19.98
CA PHE A 174 -18.94 12.61 -21.24
C PHE A 174 -18.60 11.31 -21.98
N GLY A 175 -18.74 10.15 -21.32
CA GLY A 175 -18.49 8.82 -21.89
C GLY A 175 -19.78 8.03 -22.09
N ASP A 176 -19.70 6.71 -21.91
CA ASP A 176 -20.89 5.86 -21.87
C ASP A 176 -21.82 6.26 -20.72
N HIS A 177 -23.13 6.15 -20.94
CA HIS A 177 -24.15 6.50 -19.94
C HIS A 177 -24.22 5.44 -18.82
N PHE A 178 -24.21 5.89 -17.56
CA PHE A 178 -24.41 5.06 -16.38
C PHE A 178 -25.87 5.16 -15.90
N PRO A 179 -26.56 4.05 -15.62
CA PRO A 179 -28.01 4.06 -15.36
C PRO A 179 -28.42 4.79 -14.06
N ASP A 180 -27.53 4.85 -13.08
CA ASP A 180 -27.80 5.47 -11.77
C ASP A 180 -27.10 6.84 -11.64
N SER A 181 -27.62 7.69 -10.75
CA SER A 181 -26.98 8.99 -10.44
C SER A 181 -25.71 8.86 -9.59
N THR A 182 -25.38 7.65 -9.13
CA THR A 182 -24.20 7.36 -8.30
C THR A 182 -23.48 6.15 -8.83
N ILE A 183 -22.15 6.20 -8.84
CA ILE A 183 -21.30 5.12 -9.35
C ILE A 183 -20.28 4.73 -8.29
N ALA A 184 -20.21 3.42 -8.03
CA ALA A 184 -19.23 2.81 -7.17
C ALA A 184 -18.19 2.04 -8.00
N PHE A 185 -16.92 2.23 -7.73
CA PHE A 185 -15.83 1.60 -8.48
C PHE A 185 -14.62 1.34 -7.58
N THR A 186 -13.76 0.43 -8.03
CA THR A 186 -12.47 0.16 -7.39
C THR A 186 -11.39 1.02 -8.04
N ALA A 187 -10.50 1.61 -7.24
CA ALA A 187 -9.31 2.27 -7.73
C ALA A 187 -8.04 1.66 -7.12
N TYR A 188 -6.96 1.67 -7.89
CA TYR A 188 -5.64 1.25 -7.45
C TYR A 188 -4.66 2.40 -7.68
N ASP A 189 -3.99 2.86 -6.62
CA ASP A 189 -3.02 3.95 -6.71
C ASP A 189 -1.72 3.62 -5.98
N HIS A 190 -0.60 3.98 -6.59
CA HIS A 190 0.74 3.74 -6.06
C HIS A 190 1.13 4.82 -5.03
N ASN A 191 0.43 4.89 -3.89
CA ASN A 191 0.71 5.82 -2.78
C ASN A 191 1.22 7.20 -3.26
N SER A 192 0.56 7.75 -4.28
CA SER A 192 1.08 8.92 -4.98
C SER A 192 1.12 10.12 -4.04
N MET A 193 1.95 11.14 -4.34
CA MET A 193 1.92 12.37 -3.55
C MET A 193 0.49 12.93 -3.52
N SER A 194 0.12 13.62 -2.44
CA SER A 194 -1.25 14.10 -2.17
C SER A 194 -1.97 14.70 -3.39
N GLN A 195 -1.28 15.47 -4.23
CA GLN A 195 -1.86 16.12 -5.40
C GLN A 195 -2.21 15.17 -6.57
N TYR A 196 -1.67 13.96 -6.60
CA TYR A 196 -1.94 12.94 -7.62
C TYR A 196 -2.97 11.90 -7.17
N LEU A 197 -3.59 12.11 -6.01
CA LEU A 197 -4.59 11.21 -5.46
C LEU A 197 -5.98 11.80 -5.64
N PHE A 198 -6.79 11.19 -6.50
CA PHE A 198 -8.17 11.62 -6.77
C PHE A 198 -9.01 11.75 -5.49
N LYS A 199 -8.76 10.89 -4.49
CA LYS A 199 -9.46 10.91 -3.20
C LYS A 199 -9.29 12.21 -2.40
N ASN A 200 -8.34 13.07 -2.75
CA ASN A 200 -8.10 14.33 -2.05
C ASN A 200 -8.91 15.50 -2.60
N TYR A 201 -9.64 15.30 -3.70
CA TYR A 201 -10.43 16.34 -4.36
C TYR A 201 -11.91 16.07 -4.23
N GLU A 202 -12.69 17.09 -3.92
CA GLU A 202 -14.14 16.95 -3.75
C GLU A 202 -14.83 16.59 -5.06
N ASN A 203 -14.42 17.24 -6.15
CA ASN A 203 -14.95 16.99 -7.48
C ASN A 203 -13.81 16.60 -8.43
N VAL A 204 -14.03 15.57 -9.24
CA VAL A 204 -13.06 15.08 -10.22
C VAL A 204 -13.75 14.78 -11.54
N LEU A 205 -13.10 15.13 -12.66
CA LEU A 205 -13.33 14.46 -13.92
C LEU A 205 -12.55 13.14 -13.88
N ILE A 206 -13.24 12.00 -13.98
CA ILE A 206 -12.64 10.68 -13.78
C ILE A 206 -13.06 9.70 -14.87
N PHE A 207 -12.18 8.74 -15.14
CA PHE A 207 -12.31 7.76 -16.21
C PHE A 207 -12.37 6.36 -15.60
N VAL A 208 -13.50 5.67 -15.77
CA VAL A 208 -13.76 4.35 -15.19
C VAL A 208 -14.08 3.39 -16.32
N GLY A 209 -13.36 2.28 -16.39
CA GLY A 209 -13.59 1.21 -17.35
C GLY A 209 -14.32 0.02 -16.71
N GLU A 210 -15.20 -0.60 -17.47
CA GLU A 210 -15.87 -1.87 -17.10
C GLU A 210 -15.04 -3.05 -17.61
N TYR A 211 -14.39 -3.76 -16.67
CA TYR A 211 -13.53 -4.92 -16.93
C TYR A 211 -14.08 -6.15 -16.23
N CYS A 212 -14.52 -7.15 -16.99
CA CYS A 212 -15.06 -8.41 -16.48
C CYS A 212 -16.12 -8.17 -15.38
N ASP A 213 -17.08 -7.29 -15.66
CA ASP A 213 -18.15 -6.83 -14.76
C ASP A 213 -17.70 -6.01 -13.54
N ASP A 214 -16.40 -5.67 -13.43
CA ASP A 214 -15.89 -4.76 -12.39
C ASP A 214 -15.69 -3.36 -12.96
N LEU A 215 -16.17 -2.34 -12.24
CA LEU A 215 -15.88 -0.95 -12.52
C LEU A 215 -14.55 -0.57 -11.89
N ILE A 216 -13.56 -0.28 -12.74
CA ILE A 216 -12.19 0.01 -12.33
C ILE A 216 -11.79 1.41 -12.81
N HIS A 217 -11.29 2.23 -11.89
CA HIS A 217 -10.65 3.50 -12.23
C HIS A 217 -9.44 3.26 -13.13
N MET A 218 -9.41 3.93 -14.28
CA MET A 218 -8.26 3.88 -15.16
C MET A 218 -7.08 4.60 -14.50
N LYS A 219 -6.00 3.86 -14.27
CA LYS A 219 -4.88 4.31 -13.43
C LYS A 219 -4.35 5.69 -13.87
N TYR A 220 -4.29 6.61 -12.90
CA TYR A 220 -3.88 8.01 -13.06
C TYR A 220 -4.74 8.87 -13.99
N GLN A 221 -5.87 8.36 -14.50
CA GLN A 221 -6.76 9.10 -15.37
C GLN A 221 -7.81 9.83 -14.52
N PHE A 222 -7.47 11.03 -14.05
CA PHE A 222 -8.42 11.96 -13.46
C PHE A 222 -7.89 13.40 -13.54
N PHE A 223 -8.79 14.37 -13.40
CA PHE A 223 -8.47 15.79 -13.24
C PHE A 223 -9.29 16.37 -12.09
N PRO A 224 -8.68 17.13 -11.17
CA PRO A 224 -9.46 17.92 -10.22
C PRO A 224 -10.22 19.00 -10.96
N VAL A 225 -11.52 19.13 -10.71
CA VAL A 225 -12.36 20.10 -11.42
C VAL A 225 -13.16 20.92 -10.43
N TYR A 226 -13.45 22.15 -10.83
CA TYR A 226 -14.15 23.14 -10.02
C TYR A 226 -15.23 23.81 -10.86
N LYS A 227 -16.30 24.21 -10.19
CA LYS A 227 -17.40 24.91 -10.84
C LYS A 227 -16.92 26.30 -11.28
N THR A 228 -17.30 26.69 -12.48
CA THR A 228 -17.07 28.02 -13.02
C THR A 228 -18.32 28.88 -12.83
N GLN A 229 -18.22 30.20 -12.94
CA GLN A 229 -19.37 31.10 -12.74
C GLN A 229 -20.52 30.85 -13.73
N ASN A 230 -20.21 30.30 -14.92
CA ASN A 230 -21.22 29.91 -15.91
C ASN A 230 -21.78 28.49 -15.70
N GLY A 231 -21.47 27.83 -14.57
CA GLY A 231 -22.00 26.52 -14.21
C GLY A 231 -21.29 25.32 -14.85
N ARG A 232 -20.25 25.54 -15.66
CA ARG A 232 -19.42 24.47 -16.23
C ARG A 232 -18.38 23.97 -15.22
N TRP A 233 -17.63 22.94 -15.61
CA TRP A 233 -16.54 22.38 -14.82
C TRP A 233 -15.19 22.58 -15.52
N ALA A 234 -14.18 23.00 -14.78
CA ALA A 234 -12.84 23.21 -15.31
C ALA A 234 -11.74 22.86 -14.31
N THR A 235 -10.56 22.50 -14.81
CA THR A 235 -9.33 22.41 -14.00
C THR A 235 -8.54 23.69 -14.13
N PRO A 236 -8.05 24.29 -13.03
CA PRO A 236 -7.01 25.30 -13.06
C PRO A 236 -5.75 24.79 -13.75
N VAL A 237 -4.95 25.72 -14.29
CA VAL A 237 -3.66 25.36 -14.90
C VAL A 237 -2.68 24.86 -13.83
N GLU A 238 -2.16 23.66 -14.01
CA GLU A 238 -1.09 23.13 -13.17
C GLU A 238 0.28 23.49 -13.77
N ALA A 239 0.89 24.56 -13.25
CA ALA A 239 2.11 25.16 -13.83
C ALA A 239 3.26 24.15 -14.02
N TYR A 240 3.40 23.19 -13.10
CA TYR A 240 4.42 22.15 -13.25
C TYR A 240 4.13 21.24 -14.45
N LYS A 241 2.87 20.89 -14.75
CA LYS A 241 2.49 20.05 -15.89
C LYS A 241 2.78 20.76 -17.21
N VAL A 242 2.53 22.07 -17.29
CA VAL A 242 2.84 22.89 -18.48
C VAL A 242 4.32 22.78 -18.89
N LYS A 243 5.24 22.69 -17.91
CA LYS A 243 6.67 22.55 -18.19
C LYS A 243 7.04 21.24 -18.90
N TYR A 244 6.30 20.17 -18.61
CA TYR A 244 6.54 18.83 -19.18
C TYR A 244 5.70 18.58 -20.43
N ASP A 245 4.50 19.14 -20.48
CA ASP A 245 3.54 19.00 -21.57
C ASP A 245 3.62 20.26 -22.46
N LYS A 246 4.75 20.41 -23.18
CA LYS A 246 4.98 21.53 -24.11
C LYS A 246 3.96 21.58 -25.25
N ALA A 247 3.27 20.46 -25.50
CA ALA A 247 2.19 20.39 -26.44
C ALA A 247 0.91 20.88 -25.74
N LYS A 248 0.41 22.03 -26.18
CA LYS A 248 -0.95 22.55 -25.93
C LYS A 248 -1.14 23.58 -24.80
N GLU A 249 -0.26 24.59 -24.71
CA GLU A 249 -0.55 25.83 -23.96
C GLU A 249 -1.75 26.61 -24.54
N ASP A 250 -2.05 26.43 -25.82
CA ASP A 250 -3.14 27.08 -26.56
C ASP A 250 -4.55 26.63 -26.12
N LEU A 251 -4.66 25.51 -25.41
CA LEU A 251 -5.91 25.03 -24.83
C LEU A 251 -6.24 25.63 -23.46
N TYR A 252 -5.42 26.56 -22.94
CA TYR A 252 -5.75 27.29 -21.72
C TYR A 252 -6.50 28.56 -22.06
N GLU A 253 -7.65 28.72 -21.43
CA GLU A 253 -8.51 29.88 -21.61
C GLU A 253 -8.61 30.65 -20.30
N ASN A 254 -8.95 31.94 -20.40
CA ASN A 254 -9.37 32.72 -19.25
C ASN A 254 -10.69 32.13 -18.74
N ILE A 255 -10.67 31.59 -17.52
CA ILE A 255 -11.84 30.97 -16.89
C ILE A 255 -12.11 31.69 -15.59
N VAL A 256 -13.34 32.19 -15.46
CA VAL A 256 -13.81 32.75 -14.19
C VAL A 256 -14.37 31.62 -13.34
N PHE A 257 -13.56 31.14 -12.41
CA PHE A 257 -13.95 30.15 -11.42
C PHE A 257 -14.95 30.75 -10.41
N ASP A 258 -15.73 29.87 -9.76
CA ASP A 258 -16.53 30.29 -8.61
C ASP A 258 -15.61 30.94 -7.55
N LYS A 259 -16.10 31.97 -6.86
CA LYS A 259 -15.34 32.71 -5.86
C LYS A 259 -14.88 31.84 -4.70
N SER A 260 -15.53 30.70 -4.46
CA SER A 260 -15.11 29.72 -3.45
C SER A 260 -13.83 28.97 -3.83
N VAL A 261 -13.38 29.05 -5.09
CA VAL A 261 -12.20 28.33 -5.59
C VAL A 261 -10.95 29.15 -5.28
N SER A 262 -10.22 28.72 -4.25
CA SER A 262 -8.94 29.31 -3.84
C SER A 262 -8.05 28.27 -3.19
N PHE A 263 -6.74 28.48 -3.26
CA PHE A 263 -5.73 27.62 -2.64
C PHE A 263 -4.96 28.41 -1.58
N ASP A 264 -4.93 27.91 -0.35
CA ASP A 264 -4.19 28.56 0.74
C ASP A 264 -2.67 28.45 0.50
N LEU A 265 -1.96 29.55 0.77
CA LEU A 265 -0.51 29.59 0.74
C LEU A 265 0.07 29.17 2.11
N PRO A 266 1.25 28.52 2.15
CA PRO A 266 1.84 28.06 3.40
C PRO A 266 2.33 29.24 4.26
N ASN A 267 2.02 29.26 5.55
CA ASN A 267 2.32 30.41 6.43
C ASN A 267 3.74 30.42 7.03
N GLU A 268 4.52 29.35 6.87
CA GLU A 268 5.79 29.12 7.60
C GLU A 268 7.05 29.15 6.69
N GLN A 269 6.96 29.79 5.52
CA GLN A 269 8.08 29.93 4.59
C GLN A 269 8.74 31.31 4.71
N SER A 270 10.06 31.39 4.49
CA SER A 270 10.70 32.68 4.28
C SER A 270 10.19 33.33 3.00
N ASP A 271 10.34 34.66 2.87
CA ASP A 271 9.89 35.40 1.68
C ASP A 271 10.45 34.83 0.37
N GLU A 272 11.73 34.43 0.37
CA GLU A 272 12.38 33.82 -0.79
C GLU A 272 11.80 32.44 -1.14
N GLN A 273 11.57 31.61 -0.12
CA GLN A 273 10.96 30.28 -0.29
C GLN A 273 9.53 30.41 -0.81
N MET A 274 8.77 31.35 -0.27
CA MET A 274 7.41 31.66 -0.70
C MET A 274 7.38 32.15 -2.15
N ALA A 275 8.24 33.10 -2.52
CA ALA A 275 8.33 33.60 -3.89
C ALA A 275 8.64 32.47 -4.88
N GLN A 276 9.57 31.57 -4.52
CA GLN A 276 9.91 30.42 -5.35
C GLN A 276 8.77 29.39 -5.42
N PHE A 277 8.02 29.20 -4.33
CA PHE A 277 6.84 28.34 -4.28
C PHE A 277 5.73 28.88 -5.17
N ILE A 278 5.37 30.16 -5.04
CA ILE A 278 4.36 30.83 -5.88
C ILE A 278 4.76 30.75 -7.35
N LYS A 279 6.01 31.10 -7.69
CA LYS A 279 6.51 31.03 -9.08
C LYS A 279 6.36 29.64 -9.69
N ASN A 280 6.56 28.59 -8.91
CA ASN A 280 6.50 27.22 -9.40
C ASN A 280 5.08 26.63 -9.44
N ARG A 281 4.22 26.99 -8.48
CA ARG A 281 2.91 26.34 -8.30
C ARG A 281 1.73 27.22 -8.72
N PHE A 282 1.83 28.53 -8.51
CA PHE A 282 0.78 29.51 -8.75
C PHE A 282 1.33 30.74 -9.52
N PRO A 283 1.92 30.55 -10.71
CA PRO A 283 2.50 31.67 -11.47
C PRO A 283 1.41 32.69 -11.84
N GLU A 284 1.77 33.96 -11.81
CA GLU A 284 0.85 35.10 -12.03
C GLU A 284 0.12 35.04 -13.38
N LYS A 285 0.71 34.39 -14.40
CA LYS A 285 0.06 34.14 -15.69
C LYS A 285 -1.27 33.37 -15.54
N TYR A 286 -1.37 32.49 -14.54
CA TYR A 286 -2.51 31.58 -14.36
C TYR A 286 -3.28 31.79 -13.05
N TYR A 287 -2.71 32.57 -12.12
CA TYR A 287 -3.27 32.80 -10.79
C TYR A 287 -3.18 34.26 -10.36
N SER A 288 -4.19 34.72 -9.63
CA SER A 288 -4.15 35.96 -8.85
C SER A 288 -3.85 35.64 -7.39
N ILE A 289 -2.82 36.26 -6.81
CA ILE A 289 -2.47 36.08 -5.40
C ILE A 289 -2.99 37.27 -4.59
N LYS A 290 -3.80 37.00 -3.57
CA LYS A 290 -4.30 38.00 -2.61
C LYS A 290 -4.68 37.35 -1.29
N ASP A 291 -4.49 38.07 -0.18
CA ASP A 291 -4.92 37.65 1.16
C ASP A 291 -4.44 36.25 1.56
N GLY A 292 -3.19 35.90 1.24
CA GLY A 292 -2.60 34.59 1.56
C GLY A 292 -3.16 33.43 0.73
N LYS A 293 -3.86 33.71 -0.38
CA LYS A 293 -4.50 32.70 -1.23
C LYS A 293 -4.19 32.90 -2.71
N ALA A 294 -4.16 31.80 -3.45
CA ALA A 294 -4.07 31.76 -4.90
C ALA A 294 -5.45 31.49 -5.51
N TYR A 295 -5.89 32.37 -6.42
CA TYR A 295 -7.15 32.28 -7.13
C TYR A 295 -6.87 31.97 -8.60
N PRO A 296 -7.39 30.87 -9.16
CA PRO A 296 -7.17 30.54 -10.56
C PRO A 296 -7.90 31.51 -11.47
N ILE A 297 -7.21 31.99 -12.51
CA ILE A 297 -7.77 32.89 -13.56
C ILE A 297 -7.74 32.26 -14.95
N MET A 298 -7.04 31.13 -15.09
CA MET A 298 -6.99 30.34 -16.31
C MET A 298 -7.18 28.85 -16.01
N GLY A 299 -7.66 28.11 -17.00
CA GLY A 299 -7.85 26.67 -16.87
C GLY A 299 -8.25 26.01 -18.18
N ARG A 300 -8.73 24.77 -18.07
CA ARG A 300 -9.31 24.02 -19.18
C ARG A 300 -10.63 23.38 -18.75
N TYR A 301 -11.65 23.50 -19.59
CA TYR A 301 -12.95 22.89 -19.33
C TYR A 301 -12.90 21.36 -19.43
N ALA A 302 -13.83 20.71 -18.73
CA ALA A 302 -13.95 19.25 -18.71
C ALA A 302 -14.10 18.66 -20.11
N GLU A 303 -14.90 19.28 -20.99
CA GLU A 303 -15.09 18.81 -22.38
C GLU A 303 -13.75 18.72 -23.14
N ASP A 304 -12.88 19.72 -22.98
CA ASP A 304 -11.61 19.80 -23.69
C ASP A 304 -10.54 18.89 -23.08
N LEU A 305 -10.62 18.63 -21.76
CA LEU A 305 -9.84 17.59 -21.11
C LEU A 305 -10.20 16.20 -21.64
N VAL A 306 -11.48 15.92 -21.87
CA VAL A 306 -11.93 14.64 -22.44
C VAL A 306 -11.43 14.49 -23.88
N LYS A 307 -11.57 15.53 -24.72
CA LYS A 307 -11.00 15.52 -26.08
C LYS A 307 -9.49 15.27 -26.05
N TYR A 308 -8.78 15.98 -25.18
CA TYR A 308 -7.33 15.80 -25.00
C TYR A 308 -6.98 14.36 -24.61
N TRP A 309 -7.70 13.78 -23.66
CA TRP A 309 -7.52 12.40 -23.23
C TRP A 309 -7.75 11.40 -24.36
N MET A 310 -8.82 11.60 -25.15
CA MET A 310 -9.13 10.75 -26.29
C MET A 310 -8.00 10.75 -27.34
N GLU A 311 -7.45 11.93 -27.64
CA GLU A 311 -6.40 12.09 -28.65
C GLU A 311 -5.03 11.56 -28.20
N THR A 312 -4.70 11.67 -26.91
CA THR A 312 -3.33 11.47 -26.41
C THR A 312 -3.12 10.16 -25.67
N TYR A 313 -4.16 9.65 -25.02
CA TYR A 313 -4.13 8.43 -24.24
C TYR A 313 -4.92 7.34 -24.95
N TRP A 314 -6.22 7.55 -25.17
CA TRP A 314 -7.11 6.50 -25.67
C TRP A 314 -6.73 5.99 -27.07
N SER A 315 -6.31 6.90 -27.95
CA SER A 315 -5.83 6.58 -29.30
C SER A 315 -4.63 5.63 -29.33
N LYS A 316 -3.84 5.57 -28.25
CA LYS A 316 -2.65 4.70 -28.12
C LYS A 316 -2.97 3.37 -27.43
N VAL A 317 -4.08 3.31 -26.72
CA VAL A 317 -4.52 2.14 -25.97
C VAL A 317 -5.34 1.20 -26.86
N LYS A 318 -6.07 1.74 -27.85
CA LYS A 318 -6.71 0.98 -28.94
C LYS A 318 -5.70 0.47 -29.96
#